data_AF-X0D2M1-F1
#
_entry.id   AF-X0D2M1-F1
#
_cell.length_a   1.000
_cell.length_b   1.000
_cell.length_c   1.000
_cell.angle_alpha   90.00
_cell.angle_beta   90.00
_cell.angle_gamma   90.00
#
_symmetry.space_group_name_H-M   'P 1'
#
loop_
_entity.id
_entity.type
_entity.pdbx_description
1 polymer ?
#
loop_
_entity_poly.entity_id
_entity_poly.type
_entity_poly.pdbx_seq_one_letter_code
_entity_poly.pdbx_strand_id
1 'polypeptide(L)'
;MPYILPENHTYLPSPYKLRNQPIMAPSVYILLQRDTESNVTVTSVFLDLQDANAALLHTAQEAGVDPASAKPADGDAKDSLTKAPLRWEAADGTAAWVERHTVTNRKVQAPGAEKPGLKRNDSRLYINDDDDIIEVADHDGHYD
;
A
#
# COMPACT_ATOMS: atom_id res chain seq x y z
N MET A 1 -64.96 -1.86 27.89
CA MET A 1 -63.78 -2.48 27.27
C MET A 1 -63.19 -1.49 26.26
N PRO A 2 -62.31 -0.56 26.67
CA PRO A 2 -61.70 0.39 25.73
C PRO A 2 -60.54 -0.26 24.97
N TYR A 3 -60.52 -0.05 23.66
CA TYR A 3 -59.47 -0.46 22.74
C TYR A 3 -58.21 0.41 22.95
N ILE A 4 -57.06 -0.22 23.15
CA ILE A 4 -55.75 0.45 23.19
C ILE A 4 -55.06 0.19 21.84
N LEU A 5 -54.86 1.26 21.08
CA LEU A 5 -54.03 1.28 19.87
C LEU A 5 -52.55 1.15 20.26
N PRO A 6 -51.70 0.42 19.51
CA PRO A 6 -50.28 0.36 19.78
C PRO A 6 -49.60 1.69 19.43
N GLU A 7 -48.86 2.24 20.40
CA GLU A 7 -48.06 3.45 20.24
C GLU A 7 -46.97 3.25 19.18
N ASN A 8 -47.04 4.07 18.15
CA ASN A 8 -46.04 4.18 17.09
C ASN A 8 -44.81 4.90 17.67
N HIS A 9 -43.85 4.15 18.21
CA HIS A 9 -42.56 4.70 18.60
C HIS A 9 -41.73 5.01 17.35
N THR A 10 -41.97 6.21 16.80
CA THR A 10 -41.08 6.86 15.84
C THR A 10 -39.72 7.06 16.52
N TYR A 11 -38.79 6.13 16.27
CA TYR A 11 -37.38 6.29 16.60
C TYR A 11 -36.82 7.44 15.75
N LEU A 12 -36.92 8.67 16.24
CA LEU A 12 -36.09 9.77 15.75
C LEU A 12 -34.65 9.47 16.20
N PRO A 13 -33.68 9.28 15.29
CA PRO A 13 -32.29 9.15 15.70
C PRO A 13 -31.82 10.47 16.29
N SER A 14 -31.46 10.44 17.58
CA SER A 14 -30.82 11.55 18.28
C SER A 14 -29.56 12.01 17.52
N PRO A 15 -29.41 13.30 17.17
CA PRO A 15 -28.28 13.79 16.37
C PRO A 15 -26.96 13.88 17.16
N TYR A 16 -26.92 13.45 18.42
CA TYR A 16 -25.79 13.68 19.33
C TYR A 16 -25.15 12.40 19.89
N LYS A 17 -25.11 11.32 19.12
CA LYS A 17 -24.10 10.25 19.33
C LYS A 17 -23.01 10.31 18.28
N LEU A 18 -22.30 11.44 18.22
CA LEU A 18 -20.90 11.46 17.79
C LEU A 18 -20.09 10.71 18.86
N ARG A 19 -20.19 9.38 18.77
CA ARG A 19 -19.37 8.44 19.49
C ARG A 19 -17.93 8.80 19.14
N ASN A 20 -17.12 9.13 20.14
CA ASN A 20 -15.67 9.00 20.13
C ASN A 20 -15.31 7.54 19.78
N GLN A 21 -15.56 7.12 18.54
CA GLN A 21 -14.81 6.05 17.93
C GLN A 21 -13.39 6.59 17.82
N PRO A 22 -12.34 5.86 18.23
CA PRO A 22 -11.02 6.18 17.72
C PRO A 22 -11.17 6.28 16.21
N ILE A 23 -10.78 7.41 15.62
CA ILE A 23 -10.71 7.54 14.17
C ILE A 23 -9.60 6.57 13.77
N MET A 24 -9.95 5.29 13.62
CA MET A 24 -9.04 4.30 13.08
C MET A 24 -8.65 4.85 11.72
N ALA A 25 -7.34 5.03 11.51
CA ALA A 25 -6.85 5.52 10.26
C ALA A 25 -7.44 4.65 9.13
N PRO A 26 -7.99 5.27 8.07
CA PRO A 26 -8.65 4.52 7.01
C PRO A 26 -7.70 3.45 6.50
N SER A 27 -8.20 2.22 6.40
CA SER A 27 -7.44 1.10 5.87
C SER A 27 -7.95 0.79 4.47
N VAL A 28 -7.04 0.42 3.58
CA VAL A 28 -7.33 -0.13 2.26
C VAL A 28 -6.73 -1.53 2.18
N TYR A 29 -7.32 -2.37 1.34
CA TYR A 29 -6.89 -3.74 1.12
C TYR A 29 -6.39 -3.85 -0.31
N ILE A 30 -5.14 -4.24 -0.47
CA ILE A 30 -4.47 -4.32 -1.77
C ILE A 30 -4.41 -5.79 -2.16
N LEU A 31 -4.90 -6.12 -3.36
CA LEU A 31 -4.72 -7.43 -3.98
C LEU A 31 -3.40 -7.43 -4.74
N LEU A 32 -2.48 -8.27 -4.29
CA LEU A 32 -1.15 -8.44 -4.87
C LEU A 32 -1.08 -9.79 -5.58
N GLN A 33 -0.45 -9.81 -6.74
CA GLN A 33 -0.22 -11.02 -7.52
C GLN A 33 1.26 -11.14 -7.88
N ARG A 34 1.82 -12.31 -7.59
CA ARG A 34 3.16 -12.74 -7.97
C ARG A 34 3.07 -13.66 -9.18
N ASP A 35 3.83 -13.36 -10.22
CA ASP A 35 3.97 -14.23 -11.39
C ASP A 35 5.06 -15.31 -11.18
N THR A 36 5.28 -16.13 -12.22
CA THR A 36 6.31 -17.18 -12.23
C THR A 36 7.74 -16.64 -12.23
N GLU A 37 7.95 -15.38 -12.63
CA GLU A 37 9.23 -14.67 -12.60
C GLU A 37 9.49 -14.00 -11.24
N SER A 38 8.62 -14.23 -10.25
CA SER A 38 8.65 -13.62 -8.91
C SER A 38 8.45 -12.10 -8.91
N ASN A 39 7.87 -11.52 -9.96
CA ASN A 39 7.46 -10.14 -9.98
C ASN A 39 6.14 -9.97 -9.23
N VAL A 40 6.07 -8.98 -8.33
CA VAL A 40 4.85 -8.69 -7.55
C VAL A 40 4.19 -7.45 -8.09
N THR A 41 2.94 -7.59 -8.52
CA THR A 41 2.14 -6.52 -9.09
C THR A 41 0.90 -6.25 -8.24
N VAL A 42 0.44 -4.99 -8.24
CA VAL A 42 -0.83 -4.61 -7.62
C VAL A 42 -1.94 -4.79 -8.64
N THR A 43 -2.83 -5.74 -8.39
CA THR A 43 -3.95 -6.04 -9.30
C THR A 43 -5.13 -5.11 -9.03
N SER A 44 -5.47 -4.87 -7.77
CA SER A 44 -6.64 -4.09 -7.38
C SER A 44 -6.53 -3.56 -5.94
N VAL A 45 -7.34 -2.54 -5.62
CA VAL A 45 -7.40 -1.93 -4.28
C VAL A 45 -8.86 -1.79 -3.85
N PHE A 46 -9.15 -2.21 -2.63
CA PHE A 46 -10.48 -2.28 -2.05
C PHE A 46 -10.56 -1.51 -0.73
N LEU A 47 -11.76 -1.04 -0.40
CA LEU A 47 -12.05 -0.42 0.90
C LEU A 47 -12.47 -1.47 1.94
N ASP A 48 -13.11 -2.55 1.50
CA ASP A 48 -13.55 -3.65 2.36
C ASP A 48 -12.65 -4.89 2.15
N LEU A 49 -12.42 -5.61 3.24
CA LEU A 49 -11.66 -6.86 3.23
C LEU A 49 -12.42 -7.98 2.53
N GLN A 50 -13.75 -8.01 2.68
CA GLN A 50 -14.59 -9.06 2.09
C GLN A 50 -14.55 -8.99 0.58
N ASP A 51 -14.61 -7.78 0.02
CA ASP A 51 -14.49 -7.55 -1.42
C ASP A 51 -13.10 -7.97 -1.94
N ALA A 52 -12.04 -7.61 -1.21
CA ALA A 52 -10.68 -8.03 -1.57
C ALA A 52 -10.51 -9.55 -1.53
N ASN A 53 -11.04 -10.21 -0.50
CA ASN A 53 -11.00 -11.66 -0.36
C ASN A 53 -11.83 -12.35 -1.46
N ALA A 54 -13.01 -11.83 -1.79
CA ALA A 54 -13.83 -12.35 -2.88
C ALA A 54 -13.11 -12.24 -4.23
N ALA A 55 -12.47 -11.10 -4.50
CA ALA A 55 -11.66 -10.89 -5.70
C ALA A 55 -10.46 -11.85 -5.75
N LEU A 56 -9.76 -12.06 -4.63
CA LEU A 56 -8.67 -13.02 -4.55
C LEU A 56 -9.12 -14.45 -4.89
N LEU A 57 -10.27 -14.89 -4.36
CA LEU A 57 -10.80 -16.23 -4.65
C LEU A 57 -11.21 -16.37 -6.12
N HIS A 58 -11.72 -15.31 -6.73
CA HIS A 58 -11.99 -15.27 -8.17
C HIS A 58 -10.68 -15.45 -8.97
N THR A 59 -9.63 -14.71 -8.62
CA THR A 59 -8.31 -14.84 -9.29
C THR A 59 -7.72 -16.24 -9.08
N ALA A 60 -7.93 -16.87 -7.92
CA ALA A 60 -7.52 -18.26 -7.69
C ALA A 60 -8.20 -19.20 -8.68
N GLN A 61 -9.52 -19.05 -8.84
CA GLN A 61 -10.30 -19.87 -9.77
C GLN A 61 -9.88 -19.66 -11.22
N GLU A 62 -9.58 -18.42 -11.63
CA GLU A 62 -9.06 -18.10 -12.95
C GLU A 62 -7.67 -18.72 -13.21
N ALA A 63 -6.84 -18.79 -12.17
CA ALA A 63 -5.54 -19.45 -12.21
C ALA A 63 -5.64 -20.99 -12.11
N GLY A 64 -6.84 -21.57 -12.01
CA GLY A 64 -7.06 -23.01 -11.85
C GLY A 64 -6.68 -23.55 -10.46
N VAL A 65 -6.55 -22.66 -9.47
CA VAL A 65 -6.29 -23.00 -8.08
C VAL A 65 -7.62 -23.21 -7.35
N ASP A 66 -7.70 -24.27 -6.54
CA ASP A 66 -8.86 -24.52 -5.70
C ASP A 66 -9.00 -23.39 -4.67
N PRO A 67 -10.12 -22.62 -4.64
CA PRO A 67 -10.33 -21.57 -3.65
C PRO A 67 -10.28 -22.07 -2.20
N ALA A 68 -10.52 -23.37 -1.95
CA ALA A 68 -10.35 -23.97 -0.62
C ALA A 68 -8.88 -24.08 -0.18
N SER A 69 -7.93 -23.95 -1.10
CA SER A 69 -6.49 -23.92 -0.79
C SER A 69 -6.04 -22.56 -0.24
N ALA A 70 -6.87 -21.51 -0.39
CA ALA A 70 -6.57 -20.19 0.15
C ALA A 70 -6.53 -20.23 1.67
N LYS A 71 -5.44 -19.70 2.25
CA LYS A 71 -5.21 -19.66 3.70
C LYS A 71 -5.14 -18.22 4.18
N PRO A 72 -5.45 -17.96 5.46
CA PRO A 72 -5.17 -16.66 6.05
C PRO A 72 -3.66 -16.36 5.97
N ALA A 73 -3.33 -15.16 5.51
CA ALA A 73 -1.95 -14.70 5.33
C ALA A 73 -1.18 -14.66 6.66
N ASP A 74 -1.88 -14.39 7.76
CA ASP A 74 -1.31 -14.31 9.12
C ASP A 74 -1.17 -15.67 9.82
N GLY A 75 -1.49 -16.78 9.16
CA GLY A 75 -1.25 -18.13 9.68
C GLY A 75 -2.17 -18.58 10.84
N ASP A 76 -2.92 -17.66 11.46
CA ASP A 76 -3.88 -17.99 12.52
C ASP A 76 -5.23 -18.41 11.92
N ALA A 77 -5.36 -19.71 11.65
CA ALA A 77 -6.55 -20.33 11.04
C ALA A 77 -7.80 -20.35 11.95
N LYS A 78 -7.77 -19.66 13.10
CA LYS A 78 -8.90 -19.61 14.06
C LYS A 78 -9.89 -18.50 13.79
N ASP A 79 -9.51 -17.46 13.07
CA ASP A 79 -10.43 -16.39 12.71
C ASP A 79 -11.10 -16.68 11.36
N SER A 80 -12.43 -16.51 11.35
CA SER A 80 -13.30 -16.65 10.17
C SER A 80 -12.63 -16.10 8.91
N LEU A 81 -12.67 -16.84 7.79
CA LEU A 81 -12.11 -16.49 6.46
C LEU A 81 -12.48 -15.07 5.97
N THR A 82 -13.49 -14.46 6.59
CA THR A 82 -13.98 -13.10 6.34
C THR A 82 -13.28 -12.00 7.13
N LYS A 83 -12.39 -12.34 8.07
CA LYS A 83 -11.75 -11.39 8.99
C LYS A 83 -10.25 -11.24 8.79
N ALA A 84 -9.63 -12.17 8.09
CA ALA A 84 -8.21 -12.16 7.81
C ALA A 84 -7.94 -11.98 6.31
N PRO A 85 -6.84 -11.29 5.94
CA PRO A 85 -6.37 -11.27 4.56
C PRO A 85 -6.05 -12.69 4.11
N LEU A 86 -6.48 -13.05 2.90
CA LEU A 86 -6.25 -14.38 2.34
C LEU A 86 -5.04 -14.40 1.41
N ARG A 87 -4.47 -15.59 1.22
CA ARG A 87 -3.38 -15.89 0.28
C ARG A 87 -3.58 -17.26 -0.33
N TRP A 88 -3.27 -17.39 -1.62
CA TRP A 88 -3.12 -18.67 -2.30
C TRP A 88 -1.80 -18.72 -3.06
N GLU A 89 -1.32 -19.94 -3.30
CA GLU A 89 -0.15 -20.21 -4.15
C GLU A 89 -0.48 -21.37 -5.07
N ALA A 90 -0.20 -21.20 -6.36
CA ALA A 90 -0.32 -22.22 -7.37
C ALA A 90 0.98 -23.04 -7.47
N ALA A 91 0.88 -24.23 -8.04
CA ALA A 91 2.02 -25.14 -8.21
C ALA A 91 3.05 -24.63 -9.26
N ASP A 92 2.65 -23.69 -10.12
CA ASP A 92 3.49 -23.05 -11.13
C ASP A 92 4.39 -21.94 -10.55
N GLY A 93 4.20 -21.58 -9.27
CA GLY A 93 4.93 -20.49 -8.59
C GLY A 93 4.15 -19.18 -8.51
N THR A 94 3.05 -19.06 -9.25
CA THR A 94 2.12 -17.92 -9.18
C THR A 94 1.50 -17.88 -7.79
N ALA A 95 1.39 -16.70 -7.20
CA ALA A 95 0.74 -16.52 -5.90
C ALA A 95 -0.06 -15.24 -5.88
N ALA A 96 -1.10 -15.17 -5.06
CA ALA A 96 -1.74 -13.90 -4.79
C ALA A 96 -2.14 -13.81 -3.32
N TRP A 97 -2.12 -12.60 -2.78
CA TRP A 97 -2.52 -12.33 -1.41
C TRP A 97 -3.14 -10.95 -1.26
N VAL A 98 -3.94 -10.81 -0.21
CA VAL A 98 -4.49 -9.52 0.21
C VAL A 98 -3.59 -8.94 1.29
N GLU A 99 -3.28 -7.65 1.20
CA GLU A 99 -2.49 -6.93 2.18
C GLU A 99 -3.24 -5.69 2.69
N ARG A 100 -3.33 -5.57 4.01
CA ARG A 100 -3.98 -4.42 4.65
C ARG A 100 -2.99 -3.26 4.81
N HIS A 101 -3.32 -2.13 4.22
CA HIS A 101 -2.55 -0.90 4.31
C HIS A 101 -3.34 0.18 5.06
N THR A 102 -2.74 0.73 6.12
CA THR A 102 -3.31 1.89 6.80
C THR A 102 -2.87 3.16 6.09
N VAL A 103 -3.82 3.93 5.54
CA VAL A 103 -3.53 5.16 4.80
C VAL A 103 -3.65 6.37 5.71
N THR A 104 -2.66 7.26 5.62
CA THR A 104 -2.70 8.57 6.27
C THR A 104 -2.93 9.64 5.22
N ASN A 105 -3.90 10.53 5.45
CA ASN A 105 -4.12 11.67 4.58
C ASN A 105 -2.85 12.50 4.47
N ARG A 106 -2.25 12.54 3.27
CA ARG A 106 -1.19 13.51 2.97
C ARG A 106 -1.86 14.89 2.99
N LYS A 107 -1.46 15.75 3.93
CA LYS A 107 -1.87 17.15 3.88
C LYS A 107 -1.45 17.70 2.52
N VAL A 108 -2.43 18.02 1.68
CA VAL A 108 -2.18 18.70 0.40
C VAL A 108 -1.54 20.04 0.77
N GLN A 109 -0.22 20.17 0.55
CA GLN A 109 0.40 21.48 0.59
C GLN A 109 -0.28 22.27 -0.54
N ALA A 110 -1.01 23.31 -0.18
CA ALA A 110 -1.52 24.26 -1.16
C ALA A 110 -0.35 24.70 -2.07
N PRO A 111 -0.52 24.74 -3.39
CA PRO A 111 0.47 25.35 -4.26
C PRO A 111 0.53 26.85 -3.90
N GLY A 112 1.54 27.24 -3.12
CA GLY A 112 1.67 28.62 -2.64
C GLY A 112 2.27 28.80 -1.24
N ALA A 113 2.60 27.73 -0.51
CA ALA A 113 3.43 27.87 0.68
C ALA A 113 4.91 27.97 0.28
N GLU A 114 5.32 29.15 -0.21
CA GLU A 114 6.73 29.53 -0.23
C GLU A 114 7.28 29.33 1.19
N LYS A 115 8.17 28.36 1.36
CA LYS A 115 8.98 28.25 2.57
C LYS A 115 9.90 29.49 2.59
N PRO A 116 9.87 30.36 3.62
CA PRO A 116 10.98 31.25 3.83
C PRO A 116 12.16 30.39 4.32
N GLY A 117 13.21 30.33 3.51
CA GLY A 117 14.51 29.84 3.94
C GLY A 117 14.83 28.39 3.57
N LEU A 118 14.77 28.04 2.28
CA LEU A 118 15.79 27.12 1.78
C LEU A 118 16.97 28.00 1.35
N LYS A 119 18.02 28.03 2.19
CA LYS A 119 19.30 28.64 1.79
C LYS A 119 19.65 28.04 0.44
N ARG A 120 19.63 28.88 -0.60
CA ARG A 120 20.24 28.57 -1.87
C ARG A 120 21.65 28.12 -1.52
N ASN A 121 21.97 26.86 -1.78
CA ASN A 121 23.35 26.43 -1.73
C ASN A 121 24.10 27.39 -2.66
N ASP A 122 25.01 28.17 -2.08
CA ASP A 122 25.94 29.01 -2.83
C ASP A 122 26.78 28.08 -3.70
N SER A 123 26.35 27.92 -4.94
CA SER A 123 27.05 27.24 -6.01
C SER A 123 28.24 28.11 -6.45
N ARG A 124 29.30 28.17 -5.62
CA ARG A 124 30.44 29.06 -5.90
C ARG A 124 31.85 28.65 -5.42
N LEU A 125 32.11 27.41 -5.05
CA LEU A 125 33.48 26.92 -4.78
C LEU A 125 33.48 25.44 -5.19
N TYR A 126 33.93 25.02 -6.38
CA TYR A 126 35.29 25.11 -6.89
C TYR A 126 35.26 25.42 -8.39
N ILE A 127 35.77 26.60 -8.73
CA ILE A 127 36.32 26.87 -10.05
C ILE A 127 37.74 26.31 -9.97
N ASN A 128 37.99 25.14 -10.56
CA ASN A 128 39.35 24.75 -10.90
C ASN A 128 39.61 25.33 -12.29
N ASP A 129 39.89 26.63 -12.33
CA ASP A 129 40.56 27.25 -13.47
C ASP A 129 42.03 26.84 -13.40
N ASP A 130 42.55 26.41 -14.55
CA ASP A 130 43.93 26.03 -14.87
C ASP A 130 45.01 26.85 -14.14
N ASP A 131 46.03 26.19 -13.55
CA ASP A 131 47.43 26.66 -13.50
C ASP A 131 48.37 25.69 -12.76
N ASP A 132 48.56 24.46 -13.26
CA ASP A 132 49.78 23.69 -12.98
C ASP A 132 50.28 23.05 -14.30
N ILE A 133 51.02 23.88 -15.04
CA ILE A 133 51.72 23.57 -16.29
C ILE A 133 52.82 22.52 -16.04
N ILE A 134 52.70 21.40 -16.75
CA ILE A 134 53.73 20.56 -17.42
C ILE A 134 54.93 20.08 -16.59
N GLU A 135 55.01 18.75 -16.36
CA GLU A 135 56.23 17.99 -16.66
C GLU A 135 55.88 16.81 -17.57
N VAL A 136 56.22 16.96 -18.85
CA VAL A 136 56.45 15.83 -19.75
C VAL A 136 57.69 15.14 -19.21
N ALA A 137 57.56 13.93 -18.67
CA ALA A 137 58.69 13.05 -18.48
C ALA A 137 58.85 12.23 -19.76
N ASP A 138 59.56 12.80 -20.72
CA ASP A 138 60.28 12.06 -21.75
C ASP A 138 61.43 11.26 -21.09
N HIS A 139 61.25 9.95 -21.03
CA HIS A 139 62.33 8.96 -20.98
C HIS A 139 61.91 7.85 -21.97
N ASP A 140 62.42 7.82 -23.21
CA ASP A 140 63.70 7.17 -23.56
C ASP A 140 63.86 5.86 -22.77
N GLY A 141 63.77 4.65 -23.30
CA GLY A 141 64.08 4.14 -24.62
C GLY A 141 64.86 2.83 -24.43
N HIS A 142 64.80 1.96 -25.44
CA HIS A 142 65.72 0.86 -25.74
C HIS A 142 65.66 -0.52 -25.03
N TYR A 143 65.29 -1.51 -25.88
CA TYR A 143 65.84 -2.88 -26.14
C TYR A 143 65.98 -3.93 -25.03
N ASP A 144 65.40 -5.11 -25.30
CA ASP A 144 66.18 -6.26 -25.82
C ASP A 144 65.38 -6.97 -26.93
#